data_AF-A0A1V4E7N7-F1
#
_entry.id   AF-A0A1V4E7N7-F1
#
_cell.length_a   1.000
_cell.length_b   1.000
_cell.length_c   1.000
_cell.angle_alpha   90.00
_cell.angle_beta   90.00
_cell.angle_gamma   90.00
#
_symmetry.space_group_name_H-M   'P 1'
#
loop_
_entity.id
_entity.type
_entity.pdbx_description
1 polymer ?
#
loop_
_entity_poly.entity_id
_entity_poly.type
_entity_poly.pdbx_seq_one_letter_code
_entity_poly.pdbx_strand_id
1 'polypeptide(L)'
;MGLNIVVGMLADLDESELDDAEQDDLAGELCADFAAIGRVLAAAGLPAWSEPDAAAVEAAEFDMYGYGGLHTLRRLAVHLAESGELPPPAPVEAAAEDPLLKDVYSRGPRYGVEVDEGTRLIGSGREADGAYDHLVHHSDCEGFYVPVDFAPVLCTNEITGGWVGSSQRLLEECRRIAARLGLPDDLDPWGDEVSAAVEADAEGAEGWRRYGVESFTCLQVMAAARHSIVTGAAIVFC
;
A
#
# COMPACT_ATOMS: atom_id res chain seq x y z
N MET A 1 4.69 13.93 -11.82
CA MET A 1 4.91 12.49 -11.97
C MET A 1 3.77 11.80 -11.28
N GLY A 2 3.13 10.83 -11.95
CA GLY A 2 2.11 10.00 -11.31
C GLY A 2 2.78 9.13 -10.26
N LEU A 3 2.07 8.84 -9.18
CA LEU A 3 2.48 7.78 -8.25
C LEU A 3 2.24 6.45 -8.95
N ASN A 4 3.24 5.60 -9.06
CA ASN A 4 3.12 4.22 -9.50
C ASN A 4 3.60 3.27 -8.40
N ILE A 5 3.20 2.00 -8.51
CA ILE A 5 3.64 0.96 -7.60
C ILE A 5 4.42 -0.07 -8.42
N VAL A 6 5.65 -0.36 -8.00
CA VAL A 6 6.49 -1.38 -8.64
C VAL A 6 6.76 -2.50 -7.66
N VAL A 7 6.73 -3.73 -8.17
CA VAL A 7 7.18 -4.92 -7.45
C VAL A 7 8.38 -5.50 -8.18
N GLY A 8 9.49 -5.71 -7.47
CA GLY A 8 10.76 -6.09 -8.07
C GLY A 8 11.56 -4.90 -8.63
N MET A 9 11.55 -3.78 -7.91
CA MET A 9 12.17 -2.51 -8.34
C MET A 9 13.64 -2.64 -8.77
N LEU A 10 14.43 -3.52 -8.15
CA LEU A 10 15.83 -3.72 -8.56
C LEU A 10 15.94 -4.29 -9.98
N ALA A 11 15.01 -5.15 -10.38
CA ALA A 11 14.97 -5.67 -11.75
C ALA A 11 14.48 -4.62 -12.76
N ASP A 12 13.61 -3.71 -12.33
CA ASP A 12 13.13 -2.58 -13.15
C ASP A 12 14.23 -1.54 -13.41
N LEU A 13 15.07 -1.26 -12.40
CA LEU A 13 16.19 -0.35 -12.55
C LEU A 13 17.22 -0.82 -13.58
N ASP A 14 17.46 -2.13 -13.65
CA ASP A 14 18.30 -2.75 -14.67
C ASP A 14 17.78 -2.54 -16.10
N GLU A 15 16.51 -2.17 -16.26
CA GLU A 15 15.86 -1.86 -17.54
C GLU A 15 15.60 -0.35 -17.76
N SER A 16 16.03 0.51 -16.83
CA SER A 16 15.69 1.95 -16.82
C SER A 16 16.48 2.79 -17.85
N GLU A 17 15.94 3.95 -18.23
CA GLU A 17 16.60 4.93 -19.12
C GLU A 17 17.58 5.88 -18.38
N LEU A 18 17.88 5.61 -17.10
CA LEU A 18 18.86 6.38 -16.32
C LEU A 18 20.27 6.12 -16.83
N ASP A 19 21.21 7.00 -16.49
CA ASP A 19 22.62 6.69 -16.72
C ASP A 19 23.16 5.70 -15.67
N ASP A 20 24.22 4.97 -16.02
CA ASP A 20 24.79 3.91 -15.18
C ASP A 20 25.09 4.38 -13.74
N ALA A 21 25.47 5.65 -13.54
CA ALA A 21 25.83 6.17 -12.22
C ALA A 21 24.60 6.48 -11.37
N GLU A 22 23.56 7.10 -11.96
CA GLU A 22 22.30 7.36 -11.28
C GLU A 22 21.57 6.06 -10.93
N GLN A 23 21.64 5.06 -11.80
CA GLN A 23 21.10 3.72 -11.57
C GLN A 23 21.82 3.02 -10.40
N ASP A 24 23.16 3.01 -10.41
CA ASP A 24 23.96 2.39 -9.34
C ASP A 24 23.67 3.03 -7.97
N ASP A 25 23.52 4.36 -7.91
CA ASP A 25 23.21 5.09 -6.68
C ASP A 25 21.81 4.70 -6.16
N LEU A 26 20.78 4.72 -7.01
CA LEU A 26 19.41 4.37 -6.61
C LEU A 26 19.27 2.89 -6.22
N ALA A 27 19.92 1.97 -6.95
CA ALA A 27 19.97 0.57 -6.59
C ALA A 27 20.68 0.37 -5.23
N GLY A 28 21.74 1.14 -4.97
CA GLY A 28 22.45 1.16 -3.70
C GLY A 28 21.58 1.63 -2.53
N GLU A 29 20.80 2.70 -2.71
CA GLU A 29 19.84 3.22 -1.74
C GLU A 29 18.74 2.19 -1.42
N LEU A 30 18.10 1.62 -2.44
CA LEU A 30 17.08 0.57 -2.26
C LEU A 30 17.65 -0.67 -1.55
N CYS A 31 18.85 -1.12 -1.92
CA CYS A 31 19.49 -2.23 -1.23
C CYS A 31 19.76 -1.93 0.25
N ALA A 32 20.11 -0.68 0.59
CA ALA A 32 20.29 -0.26 1.97
C ALA A 32 18.97 -0.28 2.75
N ASP A 33 17.87 0.20 2.15
CA ASP A 33 16.53 0.14 2.72
C ASP A 33 16.06 -1.30 2.93
N PHE A 34 16.23 -2.20 1.94
CA PHE A 34 15.87 -3.60 2.10
C PHE A 34 16.67 -4.32 3.19
N ALA A 35 17.97 -4.01 3.29
CA ALA A 35 18.79 -4.51 4.39
C ALA A 35 18.33 -3.95 5.75
N ALA A 36 17.86 -2.71 5.80
CA ALA A 36 17.28 -2.10 7.00
C ALA A 36 15.95 -2.76 7.38
N ILE A 37 15.05 -3.02 6.43
CA ILE A 37 13.80 -3.76 6.66
C ILE A 37 14.09 -5.12 7.29
N GLY A 38 15.07 -5.87 6.77
CA GLY A 38 15.46 -7.16 7.33
C GLY A 38 15.91 -7.07 8.81
N ARG A 39 16.64 -6.01 9.17
CA ARG A 39 17.03 -5.74 10.57
C ARG A 39 15.83 -5.35 11.45
N VAL A 40 14.93 -4.51 10.93
CA VAL A 40 13.74 -4.03 11.63
C VAL A 40 12.79 -5.19 11.93
N LEU A 41 12.55 -6.08 10.97
CA LEU A 41 11.79 -7.32 11.18
C LEU A 41 12.41 -8.17 12.29
N ALA A 42 13.72 -8.37 12.26
CA ALA A 42 14.42 -9.15 13.29
C ALA A 42 14.32 -8.50 14.67
N ALA A 43 14.47 -7.17 14.78
CA ALA A 43 14.34 -6.42 16.03
C ALA A 43 12.91 -6.47 16.60
N ALA A 44 11.90 -6.49 15.73
CA ALA A 44 10.50 -6.69 16.11
C ALA A 44 10.16 -8.16 16.46
N GLY A 45 11.10 -9.09 16.31
CA GLY A 45 10.88 -10.53 16.54
C GLY A 45 10.01 -11.20 15.48
N LEU A 46 9.97 -10.63 14.28
CA LEU A 46 9.20 -11.11 13.13
C LEU A 46 10.05 -12.02 12.22
N PRO A 47 9.42 -12.77 11.30
CA PRO A 47 10.16 -13.59 10.34
C PRO A 47 11.15 -12.75 9.53
N ALA A 48 12.35 -13.28 9.33
CA ALA A 48 13.37 -12.63 8.53
C ALA A 48 12.98 -12.61 7.05
N TRP A 49 13.41 -11.56 6.36
CA TRP A 49 13.23 -11.39 4.92
C TRP A 49 14.42 -10.65 4.32
N SER A 50 14.67 -10.93 3.05
CA SER A 50 15.61 -10.24 2.19
C SER A 50 14.99 -10.15 0.80
N GLU A 51 15.14 -9.01 0.14
CA GLU A 51 14.73 -8.85 -1.26
C GLU A 51 15.38 -9.96 -2.13
N PRO A 52 14.64 -10.57 -3.06
CA PRO A 52 15.22 -11.49 -4.03
C PRO A 52 16.27 -10.83 -4.93
N ASP A 53 17.12 -11.64 -5.54
CA ASP A 53 18.03 -11.17 -6.58
C ASP A 53 17.21 -10.62 -7.77
N ALA A 54 17.62 -9.48 -8.33
CA ALA A 54 16.99 -8.85 -9.50
C ALA A 54 16.85 -9.84 -10.67
N ALA A 55 17.84 -10.71 -10.88
CA ALA A 55 17.78 -11.71 -11.94
C ALA A 55 16.74 -12.83 -11.72
N ALA A 56 16.15 -12.92 -10.52
CA ALA A 56 15.19 -13.95 -10.13
C ALA A 56 13.72 -13.47 -10.16
N VAL A 57 13.48 -12.19 -10.39
CA VAL A 57 12.14 -11.58 -10.34
C VAL A 57 11.87 -10.83 -11.65
N GLU A 58 10.70 -11.06 -12.23
CA GLU A 58 10.17 -10.20 -13.29
C GLU A 58 9.47 -9.01 -12.62
N ALA A 59 9.98 -7.81 -12.88
CA ALA A 59 9.39 -6.58 -12.40
C ALA A 59 7.97 -6.42 -12.92
N ALA A 60 7.08 -5.86 -12.11
CA ALA A 60 5.74 -5.51 -12.52
C ALA A 60 5.36 -4.14 -11.98
N GLU A 61 4.87 -3.30 -12.88
CA GLU A 61 4.36 -1.97 -12.59
C GLU A 61 2.82 -1.98 -12.52
N PHE A 62 2.28 -1.23 -11.56
CA PHE A 62 0.86 -1.08 -11.31
C PHE A 62 0.56 0.41 -11.22
N ASP A 63 -0.11 0.93 -12.25
CA ASP A 63 -0.46 2.33 -12.33
C ASP A 63 -1.46 2.74 -11.25
N MET A 64 -1.23 3.87 -10.59
CA MET A 64 -2.19 4.42 -9.64
C MET A 64 -2.92 5.63 -10.23
N TYR A 65 -4.06 5.97 -9.65
CA TYR A 65 -4.76 7.23 -9.93
C TYR A 65 -4.05 8.40 -9.21
N GLY A 66 -2.75 8.52 -9.41
CA GLY A 66 -1.85 9.35 -8.61
C GLY A 66 -2.01 9.16 -7.10
N TYR A 67 -1.55 10.16 -6.32
CA TYR A 67 -1.75 10.22 -4.87
C TYR A 67 -3.23 10.24 -4.47
N GLY A 68 -4.03 10.86 -5.31
CA GLY A 68 -5.45 11.05 -5.07
C GLY A 68 -6.23 9.74 -4.93
N GLY A 69 -5.92 8.76 -5.79
CA GLY A 69 -6.52 7.41 -5.71
C GLY A 69 -6.29 6.77 -4.34
N LEU A 70 -5.06 6.83 -3.83
CA LEU A 70 -4.72 6.26 -2.53
C LEU A 70 -5.49 6.93 -1.39
N HIS A 71 -5.63 8.27 -1.41
CA HIS A 71 -6.43 8.99 -0.43
C HIS A 71 -7.91 8.61 -0.48
N THR A 72 -8.50 8.44 -1.67
CA THR A 72 -9.89 7.99 -1.78
C THR A 72 -10.09 6.59 -1.20
N LEU A 73 -9.17 5.65 -1.46
CA LEU A 73 -9.23 4.30 -0.92
C LEU A 73 -9.05 4.28 0.61
N ARG A 74 -8.07 5.01 1.15
CA ARG A 74 -7.84 5.14 2.59
C ARG A 74 -9.01 5.80 3.31
N ARG A 75 -9.68 6.75 2.67
CA ARG A 75 -10.92 7.34 3.19
C ARG A 75 -12.00 6.27 3.37
N LEU A 76 -12.22 5.38 2.40
CA LEU A 76 -13.16 4.26 2.59
C LEU A 76 -12.75 3.39 3.77
N ALA A 77 -11.46 3.04 3.85
CA ALA A 77 -10.90 2.20 4.90
C ALA A 77 -11.18 2.78 6.30
N VAL A 78 -10.90 4.06 6.49
CA VAL A 78 -11.09 4.75 7.77
C VAL A 78 -12.58 4.83 8.16
N HIS A 79 -13.46 5.20 7.24
CA HIS A 79 -14.90 5.23 7.52
C HIS A 79 -15.46 3.85 7.85
N LEU A 80 -15.01 2.81 7.14
CA LEU A 80 -15.36 1.41 7.43
C LEU A 80 -14.87 0.97 8.82
N ALA A 81 -13.66 1.32 9.23
CA ALA A 81 -13.09 0.94 10.53
C ALA A 81 -13.72 1.67 11.73
N GLU A 82 -14.22 2.90 11.54
CA GLU A 82 -14.77 3.73 12.61
C GLU A 82 -16.30 3.65 12.71
N SER A 83 -17.00 3.53 11.57
CA SER A 83 -18.47 3.53 11.51
C SER A 83 -19.08 2.23 11.00
N GLY A 84 -18.30 1.40 10.31
CA GLY A 84 -18.83 0.24 9.58
C GLY A 84 -19.55 0.61 8.28
N GLU A 85 -19.63 1.88 7.89
CA GLU A 85 -20.33 2.36 6.70
C GLU A 85 -19.37 2.94 5.65
N LEU A 86 -19.77 2.86 4.38
CA LEU A 86 -19.06 3.56 3.30
C LEU A 86 -19.49 5.02 3.30
N PRO A 87 -18.55 5.97 3.20
CA PRO A 87 -18.92 7.36 3.06
C PRO A 87 -19.51 7.63 1.68
N PRO A 88 -20.25 8.73 1.48
CA PRO A 88 -20.62 9.17 0.14
C PRO A 88 -19.38 9.35 -0.75
N PRO A 89 -19.47 9.06 -2.06
CA PRO A 89 -18.43 9.39 -3.02
C PRO A 89 -18.05 10.86 -2.91
N ALA A 90 -16.76 11.14 -3.06
CA ALA A 90 -16.22 12.49 -3.01
C ALA A 90 -15.20 12.67 -4.15
N PRO A 91 -15.05 13.89 -4.68
CA PRO A 91 -13.95 14.20 -5.59
C PRO A 91 -12.61 13.86 -4.95
N VAL A 92 -11.64 13.49 -5.77
CA VAL A 92 -10.30 13.06 -5.36
C VAL A 92 -9.61 14.11 -4.48
N GLU A 93 -9.79 15.39 -4.81
CA GLU A 93 -9.20 16.52 -4.08
C GLU A 93 -9.78 16.67 -2.67
N ALA A 94 -11.01 16.21 -2.44
CA ALA A 94 -11.66 16.28 -1.15
C ALA A 94 -11.30 15.08 -0.24
N ALA A 95 -10.79 13.98 -0.80
CA ALA A 95 -10.51 12.77 -0.04
C ALA A 95 -9.36 12.97 0.97
N ALA A 96 -8.28 13.65 0.57
CA ALA A 96 -7.16 13.99 1.44
C ALA A 96 -7.55 14.95 2.58
N GLU A 97 -8.64 15.71 2.37
CA GLU A 97 -9.17 16.69 3.32
C GLU A 97 -10.23 16.10 4.26
N ASP A 98 -10.53 14.80 4.17
CA ASP A 98 -11.51 14.16 5.03
C ASP A 98 -11.11 14.27 6.52
N PRO A 99 -11.95 14.86 7.38
CA PRO A 99 -11.59 15.09 8.77
C PRO A 99 -11.30 13.81 9.56
N LEU A 100 -11.99 12.72 9.23
CA LEU A 100 -11.80 11.45 9.93
C LEU A 100 -10.47 10.80 9.50
N LEU A 101 -10.13 10.86 8.21
CA LEU A 101 -8.82 10.41 7.72
C LEU A 101 -7.68 11.18 8.40
N LYS A 102 -7.79 12.51 8.50
CA LYS A 102 -6.79 13.36 9.19
C LYS A 102 -6.65 13.05 10.68
N ASP A 103 -7.77 12.77 11.35
CA ASP A 103 -7.77 12.35 12.75
C ASP A 103 -7.06 11.00 12.92
N VAL A 104 -7.36 10.01 12.07
CA VAL A 104 -6.69 8.70 12.09
C VAL A 104 -5.18 8.85 11.84
N TYR A 105 -4.77 9.61 10.84
CA TYR A 105 -3.35 9.88 10.60
C TYR A 105 -2.65 10.49 11.82
N SER A 106 -3.32 11.41 12.51
CA SER A 106 -2.76 12.04 13.71
C SER A 106 -2.67 11.09 14.92
N ARG A 107 -3.58 10.11 15.01
CA ARG A 107 -3.58 9.09 16.07
C ARG A 107 -2.52 8.01 15.85
N GLY A 108 -2.16 7.73 14.59
CA GLY A 108 -1.28 6.61 14.23
C GLY A 108 -1.99 5.25 14.26
N PRO A 109 -1.26 4.16 13.95
CA PRO A 109 -1.84 2.83 13.82
C PRO A 109 -2.39 2.32 15.16
N ARG A 110 -3.44 1.51 15.07
CA ARG A 110 -3.98 0.81 16.25
C ARG A 110 -3.10 -0.34 16.69
N TYR A 111 -2.28 -0.90 15.78
CA TYR A 111 -1.23 -1.84 16.11
C TYR A 111 0.04 -1.58 15.30
N GLY A 112 1.11 -1.21 16.00
CA GLY A 112 2.40 -0.93 15.37
C GLY A 112 3.60 -1.24 16.25
N VAL A 113 4.77 -1.26 15.65
CA VAL A 113 6.06 -1.40 16.34
C VAL A 113 7.03 -0.36 15.80
N GLU A 114 7.50 0.51 16.68
CA GLU A 114 8.57 1.45 16.38
C GLU A 114 9.92 0.82 16.70
N VAL A 115 10.88 0.90 15.78
CA VAL A 115 12.22 0.32 15.90
C VAL A 115 13.25 1.41 15.60
N ASP A 116 13.56 2.23 16.61
CA ASP A 116 14.60 3.27 16.55
C ASP A 116 15.59 3.09 17.72
N GLU A 117 15.56 3.97 18.73
CA GLU A 117 16.36 3.87 19.97
C GLU A 117 15.87 2.75 20.92
N GLY A 118 15.31 1.68 20.35
CA GLY A 118 14.66 0.56 21.01
C GLY A 118 13.35 0.16 20.31
N THR A 119 12.79 -0.96 20.72
CA THR A 119 11.51 -1.46 20.21
C THR A 119 10.37 -0.98 21.10
N ARG A 120 9.44 -0.20 20.55
CA ARG A 120 8.23 0.27 21.24
C ARG A 120 6.97 -0.28 20.57
N LEU A 121 6.14 -0.95 21.36
CA LEU A 121 4.84 -1.47 20.91
C LEU A 121 3.77 -0.37 20.99
N ILE A 122 2.95 -0.24 19.95
CA ILE A 122 1.78 0.63 19.87
C ILE A 122 0.55 -0.26 19.80
N GLY A 123 -0.36 -0.13 20.78
CA GLY A 123 -1.61 -0.88 20.84
C GLY A 123 -1.46 -2.40 20.76
N SER A 124 -2.39 -3.08 20.08
CA SER A 124 -2.43 -4.54 19.99
C SER A 124 -3.24 -5.04 18.80
N GLY A 125 -2.98 -6.27 18.35
CA GLY A 125 -3.74 -6.87 17.24
C GLY A 125 -5.26 -6.97 17.48
N ARG A 126 -5.71 -6.97 18.75
CA ARG A 126 -7.14 -6.91 19.08
C ARG A 126 -7.73 -5.52 18.82
N GLU A 127 -6.96 -4.46 19.08
CA GLU A 127 -7.38 -3.08 18.83
C GLU A 127 -7.38 -2.75 17.33
N ALA A 128 -6.48 -3.40 16.58
CA ALA A 128 -6.44 -3.35 15.12
C ALA A 128 -7.42 -4.29 14.42
N ASP A 129 -8.24 -5.07 15.15
CA ASP A 129 -9.24 -5.93 14.52
C ASP A 129 -10.25 -5.09 13.73
N GLY A 130 -10.40 -5.40 12.44
CA GLY A 130 -11.20 -4.60 11.50
C GLY A 130 -10.61 -3.23 11.14
N ALA A 131 -9.42 -2.87 11.63
CA ALA A 131 -8.68 -1.70 11.17
C ALA A 131 -8.05 -1.96 9.79
N TYR A 132 -7.45 -0.92 9.22
CA TYR A 132 -6.76 -0.98 7.93
C TYR A 132 -5.37 -0.35 8.08
N ASP A 133 -4.65 -0.77 9.12
CA ASP A 133 -3.43 -0.09 9.54
C ASP A 133 -2.36 -0.15 8.45
N HIS A 134 -2.23 -1.28 7.74
CA HIS A 134 -1.20 -1.43 6.69
C HIS A 134 -1.48 -0.50 5.51
N LEU A 135 -2.74 -0.39 5.08
CA LEU A 135 -3.15 0.51 4.00
C LEU A 135 -3.08 1.98 4.41
N VAL A 136 -3.53 2.33 5.63
CA VAL A 136 -3.70 3.72 6.08
C VAL A 136 -2.39 4.32 6.60
N HIS A 137 -1.61 3.56 7.37
CA HIS A 137 -0.37 4.04 8.00
C HIS A 137 0.85 3.63 7.18
N HIS A 138 0.92 4.18 5.97
CA HIS A 138 2.03 4.00 5.04
C HIS A 138 2.33 5.34 4.34
N SER A 139 3.57 5.53 3.90
CA SER A 139 3.95 6.70 3.10
C SER A 139 3.13 6.79 1.82
N ASP A 140 2.95 8.01 1.32
CA ASP A 140 2.26 8.25 0.05
C ASP A 140 3.16 7.97 -1.15
N CYS A 141 4.49 8.06 -1.00
CA CYS A 141 5.45 8.01 -2.12
C CYS A 141 6.73 7.20 -1.87
N GLU A 142 7.02 6.79 -0.64
CA GLU A 142 8.40 6.39 -0.28
C GLU A 142 8.46 5.16 0.65
N GLY A 143 7.32 4.51 0.92
CA GLY A 143 7.25 3.39 1.87
C GLY A 143 7.28 2.03 1.18
N PHE A 144 7.45 0.98 1.99
CA PHE A 144 7.55 -0.40 1.51
C PHE A 144 6.47 -1.32 2.09
N TYR A 145 6.01 -2.26 1.27
CA TYR A 145 5.38 -3.48 1.77
C TYR A 145 6.25 -4.68 1.44
N VAL A 146 6.42 -5.57 2.40
CA VAL A 146 7.20 -6.81 2.19
C VAL A 146 6.33 -8.05 2.29
N PRO A 147 6.67 -9.13 1.57
CA PRO A 147 5.87 -10.36 1.54
C PRO A 147 6.09 -11.25 2.76
N VAL A 148 6.04 -10.65 3.95
CA VAL A 148 6.05 -11.34 5.24
C VAL A 148 4.73 -11.09 5.93
N ASP A 149 4.07 -12.15 6.39
CA ASP A 149 2.85 -12.01 7.19
C ASP A 149 3.20 -11.60 8.62
N PHE A 150 2.93 -10.34 8.95
CA PHE A 150 3.02 -9.81 10.30
C PHE A 150 1.88 -8.83 10.56
N ALA A 151 1.37 -8.84 11.80
CA ALA A 151 0.19 -8.06 12.18
C ALA A 151 0.46 -6.55 12.44
N PRO A 152 1.52 -6.13 13.18
CA PRO A 152 1.75 -4.70 13.44
C PRO A 152 2.41 -4.00 12.25
N VAL A 153 2.01 -2.77 11.91
CA VAL A 153 2.81 -1.96 10.97
C VAL A 153 4.11 -1.53 11.65
N LEU A 154 5.23 -1.56 10.92
CA LEU A 154 6.52 -1.16 11.48
C LEU A 154 6.82 0.29 11.12
N CYS A 155 7.40 1.03 12.06
CA CYS A 155 7.95 2.36 11.77
C CYS A 155 9.39 2.50 12.30
N THR A 156 10.20 3.23 11.55
CA THR A 156 11.60 3.52 11.88
C THR A 156 12.07 4.72 11.07
N ASN A 157 13.09 5.41 11.55
CA ASN A 157 13.78 6.46 10.82
C ASN A 157 14.97 5.93 9.99
N GLU A 158 15.27 4.61 10.05
CA GLU A 158 16.34 3.98 9.26
C GLU A 158 15.98 3.72 7.79
N ILE A 159 14.70 3.79 7.43
CA ILE A 159 14.18 3.38 6.12
C ILE A 159 13.49 4.58 5.46
N THR A 160 13.70 4.75 4.15
CA THR A 160 12.96 5.74 3.35
C THR A 160 11.45 5.59 3.53
N GLY A 161 10.72 6.72 3.65
CA GLY A 161 9.29 6.73 3.95
C GLY A 161 8.89 6.27 5.37
N GLY A 162 9.79 5.65 6.12
CA GLY A 162 9.69 5.36 7.55
C GLY A 162 8.64 4.36 8.00
N TRP A 163 7.89 3.75 7.07
CA TRP A 163 6.84 2.77 7.35
C TRP A 163 7.02 1.52 6.51
N VAL A 164 6.85 0.35 7.15
CA VAL A 164 6.89 -0.95 6.49
C VAL A 164 5.62 -1.73 6.80
N GLY A 165 4.88 -2.06 5.75
CA GLY A 165 3.67 -2.88 5.82
C GLY A 165 3.92 -4.33 5.38
N SER A 166 2.93 -5.18 5.62
CA SER A 166 2.88 -6.56 5.15
C SER A 166 2.03 -6.65 3.89
N SER A 167 2.57 -7.21 2.81
CA SER A 167 1.81 -7.43 1.57
C SER A 167 0.59 -8.34 1.80
N GLN A 168 0.71 -9.32 2.71
CA GLN A 168 -0.39 -10.20 3.09
C GLN A 168 -1.51 -9.43 3.80
N ARG A 169 -1.17 -8.59 4.79
CA ARG A 169 -2.18 -7.81 5.53
C ARG A 169 -2.80 -6.71 4.68
N LEU A 170 -2.00 -6.04 3.85
CA LEU A 170 -2.49 -5.08 2.86
C LEU A 170 -3.52 -5.73 1.93
N LEU A 171 -3.22 -6.92 1.40
CA LEU A 171 -4.14 -7.65 0.53
C LEU A 171 -5.44 -8.05 1.25
N GLU A 172 -5.36 -8.51 2.50
CA GLU A 172 -6.53 -8.80 3.33
C GLU A 172 -7.39 -7.56 3.58
N GLU A 173 -6.75 -6.42 3.87
CA GLU A 173 -7.38 -5.12 4.06
C GLU A 173 -8.11 -4.65 2.81
N CYS A 174 -7.45 -4.65 1.65
CA CYS A 174 -8.07 -4.29 0.38
C CYS A 174 -9.22 -5.23 0.02
N ARG A 175 -9.09 -6.55 0.24
CA ARG A 175 -10.20 -7.50 0.03
C ARG A 175 -11.42 -7.21 0.90
N ARG A 176 -11.22 -6.75 2.15
CA ARG A 176 -12.35 -6.31 2.99
C ARG A 176 -13.05 -5.11 2.38
N ILE A 177 -12.31 -4.14 1.83
CA ILE A 177 -12.92 -2.99 1.13
C ILE A 177 -13.65 -3.45 -0.13
N ALA A 178 -13.00 -4.28 -0.97
CA ALA A 178 -13.58 -4.84 -2.19
C ALA A 178 -14.91 -5.57 -1.91
N ALA A 179 -14.95 -6.40 -0.85
CA ALA A 179 -16.17 -7.07 -0.43
C ALA A 179 -17.30 -6.10 -0.04
N ARG A 180 -16.97 -4.96 0.58
CA ARG A 180 -17.94 -3.91 0.93
C ARG A 180 -18.46 -3.14 -0.28
N LEU A 181 -17.63 -2.99 -1.31
CA LEU A 181 -18.01 -2.40 -2.59
C LEU A 181 -18.78 -3.38 -3.50
N GLY A 182 -18.68 -4.68 -3.25
CA GLY A 182 -19.14 -5.70 -4.20
C GLY A 182 -18.26 -5.78 -5.45
N LEU A 183 -16.98 -5.42 -5.30
CA LEU A 183 -15.95 -5.45 -6.34
C LEU A 183 -15.47 -6.90 -6.56
N PRO A 184 -15.56 -7.45 -7.79
CA PRO A 184 -15.04 -8.80 -8.08
C PRO A 184 -13.51 -8.85 -7.94
N ASP A 185 -13.00 -9.95 -7.36
CA ASP A 185 -11.57 -10.14 -7.09
C ASP A 185 -10.73 -10.38 -8.35
N ASP A 186 -11.37 -10.85 -9.43
CA ASP A 186 -10.80 -11.17 -10.74
C ASP A 186 -11.12 -10.11 -11.81
N LEU A 187 -11.67 -8.97 -11.40
CA LEU A 187 -11.94 -7.87 -12.32
C LEU A 187 -10.62 -7.28 -12.82
N ASP A 188 -10.48 -7.20 -14.14
CA ASP A 188 -9.32 -6.58 -14.78
C ASP A 188 -9.35 -5.05 -14.54
N PRO A 189 -8.36 -4.46 -13.85
CA PRO A 189 -8.29 -3.01 -13.63
C PRO A 189 -8.22 -2.21 -14.93
N TRP A 190 -7.80 -2.84 -16.03
CA TRP A 190 -7.67 -2.23 -17.36
C TRP A 190 -8.86 -2.48 -18.28
N GLY A 191 -9.88 -3.18 -17.79
CA GLY A 191 -11.10 -3.44 -18.55
C GLY A 191 -11.91 -2.17 -18.79
N ASP A 192 -12.58 -2.09 -19.94
CA ASP A 192 -13.43 -0.95 -20.34
C ASP A 192 -14.46 -0.57 -19.26
N GLU A 193 -14.96 -1.54 -18.49
CA GLU A 193 -15.94 -1.28 -17.43
C GLU A 193 -15.36 -0.57 -16.20
N VAL A 194 -14.07 -0.77 -15.90
CA VAL A 194 -13.38 -0.07 -14.81
C VAL A 194 -13.08 1.36 -15.25
N SER A 195 -12.54 1.54 -16.46
CA SER A 195 -12.32 2.85 -17.06
C SER A 195 -13.60 3.68 -17.10
N ALA A 196 -14.71 3.09 -17.55
CA ALA A 196 -16.01 3.76 -17.57
C ALA A 196 -16.49 4.15 -16.15
N ALA A 197 -16.23 3.33 -15.13
CA ALA A 197 -16.59 3.65 -13.75
C ALA A 197 -15.73 4.79 -13.16
N VAL A 198 -14.45 4.85 -13.52
CA VAL A 198 -13.52 5.93 -13.09
C VAL A 198 -13.94 7.27 -13.69
N GLU A 199 -14.40 7.29 -14.94
CA GLU A 199 -14.81 8.51 -15.66
C GLU A 199 -16.25 8.95 -15.38
N ALA A 200 -17.11 8.04 -14.93
CA ALA A 200 -18.53 8.32 -14.72
C ALA A 200 -18.79 9.18 -13.47
N ASP A 201 -19.89 9.95 -13.51
CA ASP A 201 -20.48 10.49 -12.29
C ASP A 201 -21.08 9.35 -11.47
N ALA A 202 -20.96 9.44 -10.14
CA ALA A 202 -21.53 8.46 -9.22
C ALA A 202 -23.07 8.48 -9.21
N GLU A 203 -23.72 9.46 -9.83
CA GLU A 203 -25.18 9.56 -9.89
C GLU A 203 -25.81 8.34 -10.60
N GLY A 204 -26.63 7.59 -9.85
CA GLY A 204 -27.31 6.39 -10.35
C GLY A 204 -26.45 5.11 -10.43
N ALA A 205 -25.14 5.20 -10.16
CA ALA A 205 -24.25 4.05 -10.06
C ALA A 205 -24.38 3.35 -8.69
N GLU A 206 -24.21 2.03 -8.69
CA GLU A 206 -24.29 1.18 -7.50
C GLU A 206 -23.02 0.34 -7.32
N GLY A 207 -22.78 -0.09 -6.07
CA GLY A 207 -21.63 -0.91 -5.70
C GLY A 207 -20.31 -0.27 -6.09
N TRP A 208 -19.36 -1.07 -6.55
CA TRP A 208 -18.03 -0.63 -6.92
C TRP A 208 -18.01 0.43 -8.03
N ARG A 209 -19.00 0.40 -8.97
CA ARG A 209 -19.08 1.40 -10.04
C ARG A 209 -19.38 2.81 -9.53
N ARG A 210 -19.99 2.92 -8.34
CA ARG A 210 -20.21 4.20 -7.64
C ARG A 210 -18.92 4.80 -7.08
N TYR A 211 -17.90 3.97 -6.88
CA TYR A 211 -16.60 4.28 -6.29
C TYR A 211 -15.49 3.92 -7.28
N GLY A 212 -15.58 4.45 -8.51
CA GLY A 212 -14.74 4.04 -9.63
C GLY A 212 -13.24 4.18 -9.35
N VAL A 213 -12.81 5.36 -8.87
CA VAL A 213 -11.41 5.64 -8.53
C VAL A 213 -10.92 4.75 -7.40
N GLU A 214 -11.73 4.58 -6.34
CA GLU A 214 -11.38 3.72 -5.22
C GLU A 214 -11.28 2.26 -5.64
N SER A 215 -12.18 1.81 -6.52
CA SER A 215 -12.23 0.43 -7.01
C SER A 215 -11.03 0.14 -7.90
N PHE A 216 -10.71 1.02 -8.85
CA PHE A 216 -9.50 0.92 -9.66
C PHE A 216 -8.25 0.86 -8.76
N THR A 217 -8.13 1.80 -7.83
CA THR A 217 -6.99 1.84 -6.89
C THR A 217 -6.90 0.57 -6.05
N CYS A 218 -8.05 0.06 -5.57
CA CYS A 218 -8.10 -1.18 -4.80
C CYS A 218 -7.64 -2.39 -5.61
N LEU A 219 -8.04 -2.51 -6.88
CA LEU A 219 -7.58 -3.57 -7.78
C LEU A 219 -6.07 -3.53 -7.99
N GLN A 220 -5.50 -2.35 -8.23
CA GLN A 220 -4.06 -2.18 -8.45
C GLN A 220 -3.24 -2.57 -7.22
N VAL A 221 -3.63 -2.09 -6.03
CA VAL A 221 -2.97 -2.46 -4.77
C VAL A 221 -3.11 -3.97 -4.50
N MET A 222 -4.28 -4.56 -4.77
CA MET A 222 -4.50 -6.01 -4.62
C MET A 222 -3.65 -6.83 -5.61
N ALA A 223 -3.43 -6.34 -6.83
CA ALA A 223 -2.60 -6.98 -7.83
C ALA A 223 -1.11 -6.91 -7.44
N ALA A 224 -0.63 -5.72 -7.04
CA ALA A 224 0.73 -5.53 -6.53
C ALA A 224 1.03 -6.41 -5.31
N ALA A 225 0.11 -6.44 -4.34
CA ALA A 225 0.28 -7.27 -3.15
C ALA A 225 0.31 -8.77 -3.46
N ARG A 226 -0.51 -9.24 -4.42
CA ARG A 226 -0.43 -10.63 -4.90
C ARG A 226 0.89 -10.93 -5.58
N HIS A 227 1.37 -10.04 -6.44
CA HIS A 227 2.65 -10.23 -7.13
C HIS A 227 3.79 -10.30 -6.13
N SER A 228 3.85 -9.35 -5.19
CA SER A 228 4.83 -9.33 -4.09
C SER A 228 4.84 -10.64 -3.29
N ILE A 229 3.67 -11.17 -2.93
CA ILE A 229 3.56 -12.45 -2.20
C ILE A 229 4.10 -13.62 -3.03
N VAL A 230 3.82 -13.64 -4.34
CA VAL A 230 4.23 -14.74 -5.23
C VAL A 230 5.73 -14.71 -5.52
N THR A 231 6.29 -13.52 -5.77
CA THR A 231 7.70 -13.36 -6.15
C THR A 231 8.64 -13.30 -4.95
N GLY A 232 8.13 -12.89 -3.78
CA GLY A 232 8.95 -12.62 -2.60
C GLY A 232 9.59 -11.21 -2.61
N ALA A 233 9.32 -10.41 -3.63
CA ALA A 233 9.82 -9.03 -3.76
C ALA A 233 8.96 -8.02 -3.01
N ALA A 234 9.57 -6.92 -2.58
CA ALA A 234 8.87 -5.79 -1.97
C ALA A 234 8.01 -5.02 -2.97
N ILE A 235 6.98 -4.37 -2.44
CA ILE A 235 6.22 -3.32 -3.13
C ILE A 235 6.92 -1.98 -2.82
N VAL A 236 7.25 -1.23 -3.86
CA VAL A 236 7.89 0.10 -3.80
C VAL A 236 6.97 1.12 -4.46
N PHE A 237 6.85 2.30 -3.85
CA PHE A 237 6.10 3.44 -4.38
C PHE A 237 7.08 4.37 -5.11
N CYS A 238 6.77 4.79 -6.33
CA CYS A 238 7.63 5.64 -7.18
C CYS A 238 6.87 6.75 -7.92
#